data_AF-A0A7G5XAD7-F1
#
_entry.id   AF-A0A7G5XAD7-F1
#
_cell.length_a   1.000
_cell.length_b   1.000
_cell.length_c   1.000
_cell.angle_alpha   90.00
_cell.angle_beta   90.00
_cell.angle_gamma   90.00
#
_symmetry.space_group_name_H-M   'P 1'
#
loop_
_entity.id
_entity.type
_entity.pdbx_description
1 polymer ?
#
loop_
_entity_poly.entity_id
_entity_poly.type
_entity_poly.pdbx_seq_one_letter_code
_entity_poly.pdbx_strand_id
1 'polypeptide(L)' 'MSRYRGPRVRIIRRLGTLPGLTNKTPQLKSSSINQST' A
#
# COMPACT_ATOMS: atom_id res chain seq x y z
N MET A 1 21.06 2.33 -11.24
CA MET A 1 19.93 1.37 -11.11
C MET A 1 18.68 1.99 -11.68
N SER A 2 17.90 1.24 -12.45
CA SER A 2 16.61 1.72 -12.96
C SER A 2 15.69 2.08 -11.80
N ARG A 3 15.07 3.26 -11.85
CA ARG A 3 14.11 3.71 -10.82
C ARG A 3 12.78 3.02 -11.07
N TYR A 4 12.24 2.36 -10.03
CA TYR A 4 10.89 1.80 -10.10
C TYR A 4 9.84 2.91 -10.28
N ARG A 5 9.02 2.78 -11.33
CA ARG A 5 7.94 3.72 -11.70
C ARG A 5 6.54 3.20 -11.37
N GLY A 6 6.42 1.95 -10.94
CA GLY A 6 5.12 1.36 -10.60
C GLY A 6 4.60 1.78 -9.22
N PRO A 7 3.40 1.30 -8.87
CA PRO A 7 2.78 1.58 -7.57
C PRO A 7 3.53 0.87 -6.44
N ARG A 8 4.25 1.64 -5.61
CA ARG A 8 5.04 1.13 -4.48
C ARG A 8 4.20 0.38 -3.44
N VAL A 9 2.92 0.76 -3.30
CA VAL A 9 1.96 0.10 -2.41
C VAL A 9 1.73 -1.37 -2.78
N ARG A 10 1.78 -1.74 -4.08
CA ARG A 10 1.62 -3.15 -4.50
C ARG A 10 2.75 -4.05 -4.00
N ILE A 11 3.99 -3.52 -3.99
CA ILE A 11 5.16 -4.27 -3.52
C ILE A 11 5.05 -4.51 -2.01
N ILE A 12 4.71 -3.46 -1.25
CA ILE A 12 4.59 -3.51 0.22
C ILE A 12 3.44 -4.40 0.65
N ARG A 13 2.29 -4.37 -0.04
CA ARG A 13 1.16 -5.27 0.25
C ARG A 13 1.51 -6.75 0.03
N ARG A 14 2.47 -7.07 -0.85
CA ARG A 14 2.92 -8.44 -1.11
C ARG A 14 4.05 -8.88 -0.19
N LEU A 15 4.99 -8.00 0.11
CA LEU A 15 6.24 -8.33 0.81
C LEU A 15 6.26 -7.90 2.28
N GLY A 16 5.29 -7.10 2.73
CA GLY A 16 5.26 -6.54 4.08
C GLY A 16 5.97 -5.19 4.17
N THR A 17 6.38 -4.81 5.38
CA THR A 17 6.98 -3.51 5.67
C THR A 17 8.36 -3.40 5.01
N LEU A 18 8.52 -2.44 4.10
CA LEU A 18 9.78 -2.19 3.39
C LEU A 18 10.29 -0.78 3.72
N PRO A 19 11.19 -0.65 4.72
CA PRO A 19 11.79 0.64 5.04
C PRO A 19 12.60 1.14 3.83
N GLY A 20 12.44 2.42 3.49
CA GLY A 20 13.12 3.06 2.36
C GLY A 20 12.41 2.95 1.00
N LEU A 21 11.37 2.11 0.87
CA LEU A 21 10.55 2.08 -0.35
C LEU A 21 9.44 3.14 -0.32
N THR A 22 8.81 3.32 0.83
CA THR A 22 7.87 4.41 1.11
C THR A 22 7.90 4.72 2.61
N ASN A 23 7.59 5.96 2.98
CA ASN A 23 7.39 6.36 4.38
C ASN A 23 5.91 6.26 4.81
N LYS A 24 5.00 5.99 3.87
CA LYS A 24 3.55 5.87 4.15
C LYS A 24 3.20 4.43 4.52
N THR A 25 2.53 4.24 5.64
CA THR A 25 1.90 2.95 5.96
C THR A 25 0.72 2.75 4.98
N PRO A 26 0.65 1.62 4.25
CA PRO A 26 -0.52 1.32 3.46
C PRO A 26 -1.67 1.07 4.42
N GLN A 27 -2.62 2.02 4.49
CA GLN A 27 -3.88 1.79 5.18
C GLN A 27 -4.57 0.62 4.48
N LEU A 28 -4.71 -0.50 5.18
CA LEU A 28 -5.64 -1.54 4.76
C LEU A 28 -7.00 -0.86 4.80
N LYS A 29 -7.53 -0.46 3.64
CA LYS A 29 -8.88 0.07 3.55
C LYS A 29 -9.80 -1.05 4.02
N SER A 30 -10.09 -1.07 5.32
CA SER A 30 -11.27 -1.76 5.84
C SER A 30 -12.41 -1.07 5.12
N SER A 31 -12.99 -1.79 4.18
CA SER A 31 -14.20 -1.43 3.50
C SER A 31 -15.30 -1.31 4.55
N SER A 32 -15.34 -0.18 5.25
CA SER A 32 -16.57 0.33 5.85
C SER A 32 -17.46 0.78 4.70
N ILE A 33 -17.93 -0.20 3.93
CA ILE A 33 -19.15 -0.04 3.14
C ILE A 33 -20.24 -0.08 4.19
N ASN A 34 -20.53 1.09 4.76
CA ASN A 34 -21.79 1.33 5.44
C ASN A 34 -22.85 1.16 4.35
N GLN A 35 -23.35 -0.06 4.16
CA GLN A 35 -24.64 -0.31 3.52
C GLN A 35 -25.66 0.29 4.50
N SER A 36 -25.93 1.58 4.35
CA SER A 36 -27.03 2.24 5.06
C SER A 36 -28.28 2.05 4.22
N THR A 37 -29.27 1.38 4.83
CA THR A 37 -30.71 1.36 4.52
C THR A 37 -31.15 0.83 3.16
#